data_AF-A0A964ELN2-F1
#
_entry.id   AF-A0A964ELN2-F1
#
_cell.length_a   1.000
_cell.length_b   1.000
_cell.length_c   1.000
_cell.angle_alpha   90.00
_cell.angle_beta   90.00
_cell.angle_gamma   90.00
#
_symmetry.space_group_name_H-M   'P 1'
#
loop_
_entity.id
_entity.type
_entity.pdbx_description
1 polymer ?
#
loop_
_entity_poly.entity_id
_entity_poly.type
_entity_poly.pdbx_seq_one_letter_code
_entity_poly.pdbx_strand_id
1 'polypeptide(L)'
;MVVFLRGGTEINVENKAYRRFTGLLGLKFGNWMSLEEYPFVVIIQGADTQSTFSRGQSQLITRDEYFDITLLNQNHSKKLAIKRLDNLEDAKTDLAILADMLQVTPTRYNPPISAKTQARKRARR
;
A
#
# COMPACT_ATOMS: atom_id res chain seq x y z
N MET A 1 23.30 21.64 5.80
CA MET A 1 23.47 20.20 6.09
C MET A 1 22.34 19.45 5.41
N VAL A 2 22.65 18.54 4.47
CA VAL A 2 21.64 17.74 3.77
C VAL A 2 21.69 16.34 4.36
N VAL A 3 20.54 15.85 4.85
CA VAL A 3 20.41 14.51 5.42
C VAL A 3 19.49 13.70 4.52
N PHE A 4 19.95 12.55 4.06
CA PHE A 4 19.17 11.64 3.23
C PHE A 4 18.50 10.59 4.11
N LEU A 5 17.19 10.72 4.30
CA LEU A 5 16.34 9.71 4.94
C LEU A 5 15.71 8.82 3.86
N ARG A 6 15.80 7.49 4.03
CA ARG A 6 15.15 6.52 3.13
C ARG A 6 14.18 5.65 3.93
N GLY A 7 12.91 5.69 3.61
CA GLY A 7 11.89 4.82 4.22
C GLY A 7 11.59 3.61 3.36
N GLY A 8 11.26 2.47 3.97
CA GLY A 8 10.80 1.29 3.25
C GLY A 8 10.17 0.24 4.17
N THR A 9 9.66 -0.83 3.56
CA THR A 9 9.16 -2.02 4.26
C THR A 9 10.06 -3.20 3.89
N GLU A 10 10.57 -3.90 4.89
CA GLU A 10 11.27 -5.18 4.70
C GLU A 10 10.38 -6.31 5.19
N ILE A 11 10.35 -7.41 4.45
CA ILE A 11 9.61 -8.62 4.79
C ILE A 11 10.61 -9.75 4.90
N ASN A 12 10.59 -10.43 6.03
CA ASN A 12 11.29 -11.68 6.26
C ASN A 12 10.27 -12.82 6.09
N VAL A 13 10.40 -13.54 4.97
CA VAL A 13 9.49 -14.64 4.60
C VAL A 13 9.64 -15.83 5.54
N GLU A 14 10.87 -16.16 5.96
CA GLU A 14 11.16 -17.30 6.83
C GLU A 14 10.52 -17.15 8.21
N ASN A 15 10.66 -15.97 8.81
CA ASN A 15 10.14 -15.68 10.15
C ASN A 15 8.72 -15.08 10.15
N LYS A 16 8.07 -14.99 8.98
CA LYS A 16 6.77 -14.32 8.79
C LYS A 16 6.70 -12.99 9.55
N ALA A 17 7.71 -12.14 9.36
CA ALA A 17 7.84 -10.86 10.04
C ALA A 17 8.10 -9.73 9.06
N TYR A 18 7.65 -8.53 9.37
CA TYR A 18 7.96 -7.33 8.60
C TYR A 18 8.48 -6.23 9.51
N ARG A 19 9.26 -5.31 8.95
CA ARG A 19 9.58 -4.05 9.62
C ARG A 19 9.44 -2.89 8.66
N ARG A 20 8.85 -1.80 9.15
CA ARG A 20 8.98 -0.50 8.49
C ARG A 20 10.28 0.11 8.98
N PHE A 21 11.22 0.34 8.07
CA PHE A 21 12.51 0.89 8.44
C PHE A 21 12.64 2.34 7.98
N THR A 22 13.37 3.12 8.76
CA THR A 22 13.90 4.41 8.35
C THR A 22 15.42 4.29 8.32
N GLY A 23 15.98 4.51 7.13
CA GLY A 23 17.39 4.48 6.86
C GLY A 23 17.99 5.87 7.03
N LEU A 24 19.06 5.97 7.83
CA LEU A 24 19.90 7.16 7.95
C LEU A 24 21.35 6.75 7.67
N LEU A 25 21.97 7.36 6.65
CA LEU A 25 23.37 7.11 6.27
C LEU A 25 23.73 5.61 6.13
N GLY A 26 22.80 4.81 5.58
CA GLY A 26 22.98 3.37 5.35
C GLY A 26 22.56 2.46 6.52
N LEU A 27 22.36 2.99 7.72
CA LEU A 27 21.84 2.24 8.87
C LEU A 27 20.31 2.23 8.84
N LYS A 28 19.71 1.04 8.90
CA LYS A 28 18.26 0.84 8.88
C LYS A 28 17.73 0.63 10.31
N PHE A 29 16.88 1.53 10.77
CA PHE A 29 16.23 1.46 12.08
C PHE A 29 14.75 1.09 11.92
N GLY A 30 14.27 0.13 12.72
CA GLY A 30 12.85 -0.26 12.71
C GLY A 30 12.60 -1.55 13.50
N ASN A 31 11.41 -1.65 14.09
CA ASN A 31 10.99 -2.80 14.87
C ASN A 31 10.40 -3.87 13.96
N TRP A 32 10.78 -5.13 14.19
CA TRP A 32 10.13 -6.28 13.57
C TRP A 32 8.76 -6.50 14.21
N MET A 33 7.76 -6.70 13.36
CA MET A 33 6.36 -6.97 13.69
C MET A 33 5.93 -8.26 13.00
N SER A 34 5.01 -9.00 13.62
CA SER A 34 4.50 -10.25 13.04
C SER A 34 3.64 -9.96 11.80
N LEU A 35 3.85 -10.75 10.75
CA LEU A 35 3.04 -10.72 9.53
C LEU A 35 1.75 -11.53 9.69
N GLU A 36 1.62 -12.34 10.75
CA GLU A 36 0.43 -13.15 11.04
C GLU A 36 -0.83 -12.30 11.25
N GLU A 37 -0.67 -11.04 11.68
CA GLU A 37 -1.78 -10.09 11.77
C GLU A 37 -2.41 -9.78 10.39
N TYR A 38 -1.75 -10.14 9.29
CA TYR A 38 -2.11 -9.79 7.91
C TYR A 38 -2.34 -11.02 7.01
N PRO A 39 -3.44 -11.78 7.20
CA PRO A 39 -3.67 -13.02 6.47
C PRO A 39 -4.14 -12.84 5.01
N PHE A 40 -4.35 -11.60 4.56
CA PHE A 40 -4.96 -11.32 3.26
C PHE A 40 -4.05 -10.45 2.39
N VAL A 41 -4.05 -10.68 1.08
CA VAL A 41 -3.35 -9.86 0.08
C VAL A 41 -4.32 -9.36 -0.99
N VAL A 42 -4.19 -8.09 -1.37
CA VAL A 42 -5.06 -7.44 -2.36
C VAL A 42 -4.26 -6.50 -3.27
N ILE A 43 -4.79 -6.23 -4.46
CA ILE A 43 -4.33 -5.14 -5.33
C ILE A 43 -5.22 -3.92 -5.08
N ILE A 44 -4.60 -2.77 -4.81
CA ILE A 44 -5.29 -1.49 -4.70
C ILE A 44 -4.86 -0.63 -5.88
N GLN A 45 -5.82 -0.26 -6.74
CA GLN A 45 -5.59 0.72 -7.78
C GLN A 45 -5.67 2.13 -7.18
N GLY A 46 -4.68 2.96 -7.49
CA GLY A 46 -4.65 4.38 -7.20
C GLY A 46 -4.30 5.18 -8.45
N ALA A 47 -4.47 6.50 -8.37
CA ALA A 47 -4.06 7.42 -9.42
C ALA A 47 -3.44 8.65 -8.78
N ASP A 48 -2.21 8.99 -9.20
CA ASP A 48 -1.54 10.21 -8.83
C ASP A 48 -1.89 11.26 -9.88
N THR A 49 -2.53 12.35 -9.45
CA THR A 49 -2.85 13.48 -10.33
C THR A 49 -1.90 14.63 -10.01
N GLN A 50 -1.07 15.00 -10.98
CA GLN A 50 -0.22 16.18 -10.88
C GLN A 50 -0.80 17.29 -11.77
N SER A 51 -1.09 18.43 -11.17
CA SER A 51 -1.51 19.63 -11.89
C SER A 51 -0.40 20.68 -11.87
N THR A 52 0.04 21.09 -13.06
CA THR A 52 0.99 22.20 -13.22
C THR A 52 0.27 23.38 -13.86
N PHE A 53 0.34 24.54 -13.22
CA PHE A 53 -0.19 25.79 -13.75
C PHE A 53 0.95 26.62 -14.35
N SER A 54 0.86 26.91 -15.65
CA SER A 54 1.85 27.76 -16.33
C SER A 54 1.41 29.23 -16.32
N ARG A 55 2.37 30.16 -16.51
CA ARG A 55 2.12 31.61 -16.59
C ARG A 55 1.19 32.01 -17.74
N GLY A 56 0.95 31.11 -18.71
CA GLY A 56 0.03 31.31 -19.84
C GLY A 56 -1.39 30.77 -19.62
N GLN A 57 -1.79 30.45 -18.38
CA GLN A 57 -3.09 29.84 -18.05
C GLN A 57 -3.39 28.47 -18.69
N SER A 58 -2.40 27.79 -19.28
CA SER A 58 -2.59 26.38 -19.65
C SER A 58 -2.40 25.50 -18.41
N GLN A 59 -3.46 24.78 -18.04
CA GLN A 59 -3.40 23.74 -17.00
C GLN A 59 -2.98 22.43 -17.65
N LEU A 60 -1.81 21.90 -17.29
CA LEU A 60 -1.40 20.55 -17.65
C LEU A 60 -1.78 19.62 -16.49
N ILE A 61 -2.61 18.62 -16.76
CA ILE A 61 -3.00 17.57 -15.80
C ILE A 61 -2.37 16.28 -16.28
N THR A 62 -1.41 15.76 -15.52
CA THR A 62 -0.89 14.40 -15.70
C THR A 62 -1.58 13.48 -14.72
N ARG A 63 -2.05 12.32 -15.21
CA ARG A 63 -2.65 11.27 -14.40
C ARG A 63 -1.86 9.99 -14.61
N ASP A 64 -1.19 9.55 -13.55
CA ASP A 64 -0.45 8.30 -13.56
C ASP A 64 -1.20 7.29 -12.68
N GLU A 65 -1.65 6.20 -13.29
CA GLU A 65 -2.29 5.10 -12.57
C GLU A 65 -1.23 4.17 -11.98
N TYR A 66 -1.48 3.68 -10.78
CA TYR A 66 -0.61 2.71 -10.12
C TYR A 66 -1.42 1.62 -9.40
N PHE A 67 -0.78 0.47 -9.21
CA PHE A 67 -1.31 -0.72 -8.58
C PHE A 67 -0.42 -1.10 -7.39
N ASP A 68 -0.95 -0.92 -6.18
CA ASP A 68 -0.26 -1.25 -4.94
C ASP A 68 -0.68 -2.66 -4.47
N ILE A 69 0.28 -3.58 -4.39
CA ILE A 69 0.09 -4.87 -3.71
C ILE A 69 0.16 -4.63 -2.20
N THR A 70 -0.93 -4.93 -1.51
CA THR A 70 -1.15 -4.55 -0.12
C THR A 70 -1.60 -5.74 0.71
N LEU A 71 -0.97 -5.94 1.86
CA LEU A 71 -1.45 -6.87 2.88
C LEU A 71 -2.50 -6.21 3.76
N LEU A 72 -3.53 -6.97 4.10
CA LEU A 72 -4.63 -6.54 4.96
C LEU A 72 -4.71 -7.41 6.20
N ASN A 73 -5.04 -6.77 7.31
CA ASN A 73 -5.38 -7.51 8.52
C ASN A 73 -6.74 -8.21 8.41
N GLN A 74 -7.06 -9.06 9.39
CA GLN A 74 -8.33 -9.82 9.43
C GLN A 74 -9.58 -8.95 9.18
N ASN A 75 -9.57 -7.71 9.66
CA ASN A 75 -10.70 -6.79 9.56
C ASN A 75 -10.61 -5.83 8.35
N HIS A 76 -9.62 -5.99 7.46
CA HIS A 76 -9.33 -5.11 6.33
C HIS A 76 -9.16 -3.62 6.69
N SER A 77 -8.88 -3.31 7.97
CA SER A 77 -8.77 -1.94 8.51
C SER A 77 -7.34 -1.40 8.49
N LYS A 78 -6.35 -2.27 8.69
CA LYS A 78 -4.92 -1.94 8.57
C LYS A 78 -4.42 -2.40 7.20
N LYS A 79 -3.60 -1.55 6.58
CA LYS A 79 -3.02 -1.78 5.25
C LYS A 79 -1.50 -1.69 5.34
N LEU A 80 -0.83 -2.66 4.74
CA LEU A 80 0.63 -2.65 4.58
C LEU A 80 0.96 -2.79 3.09
N ALA A 81 1.32 -1.68 2.45
CA ALA A 81 1.76 -1.69 1.06
C ALA A 81 3.15 -2.34 0.97
N ILE A 82 3.27 -3.37 0.12
CA ILE A 82 4.52 -4.09 -0.11
C ILE A 82 5.23 -3.49 -1.32
N LYS A 83 4.51 -3.38 -2.44
CA LYS A 83 5.08 -3.04 -3.74
C LYS A 83 4.09 -2.22 -4.55
N ARG A 84 4.60 -1.22 -5.26
CA ARG A 84 3.88 -0.41 -6.24
C ARG A 84 4.32 -0.81 -7.64
N LEU A 85 3.37 -0.94 -8.55
CA LEU A 85 3.58 -1.29 -9.96
C LEU A 85 2.72 -0.38 -10.83
N ASP A 86 3.17 -0.10 -12.04
CA ASP A 86 2.43 0.77 -12.97
C ASP A 86 1.49 -0.03 -13.89
N ASN A 87 1.62 -1.37 -13.87
CA ASN A 87 0.87 -2.28 -14.72
C ASN A 87 0.08 -3.31 -13.90
N LEU A 88 -1.18 -3.51 -14.29
CA LEU A 88 -2.13 -4.41 -13.63
C LEU A 88 -1.78 -5.89 -13.83
N GLU A 89 -1.29 -6.27 -15.01
CA GLU A 89 -0.93 -7.67 -15.29
C GLU A 89 0.31 -8.10 -14.49
N ASP A 90 1.29 -7.20 -14.37
CA ASP A 90 2.46 -7.42 -13.52
C ASP A 90 2.06 -7.51 -12.04
N ALA A 91 1.12 -6.66 -11.60
CA ALA A 91 0.60 -6.69 -10.23
C ALA A 91 -0.15 -8.00 -9.89
N LYS A 92 -0.89 -8.58 -10.83
CA LYS A 92 -1.53 -9.89 -10.65
C LYS A 92 -0.51 -11.01 -10.52
N THR A 93 0.53 -10.97 -11.36
CA THR A 93 1.58 -11.99 -11.38
C THR A 93 2.36 -11.97 -10.07
N ASP A 94 2.80 -10.78 -9.64
CA ASP A 94 3.49 -10.61 -8.36
C ASP A 94 2.61 -10.94 -7.16
N LEU A 95 1.31 -10.64 -7.22
CA LEU A 95 0.38 -11.00 -6.15
C LEU A 95 0.27 -12.52 -6.01
N ALA A 96 0.18 -13.27 -7.11
CA ALA A 96 0.11 -14.72 -7.05
C ALA A 96 1.38 -15.33 -6.45
N ILE A 97 2.55 -14.81 -6.83
CA ILE A 97 3.85 -15.21 -6.28
C ILE A 97 3.93 -14.91 -4.78
N LEU A 98 3.54 -13.70 -4.37
CA LEU A 98 3.56 -13.30 -2.95
C LEU A 98 2.55 -14.07 -2.10
N ALA A 99 1.37 -14.38 -2.67
CA ALA A 99 0.35 -15.19 -2.00
C ALA A 99 0.89 -16.59 -1.68
N ASP A 100 1.61 -17.20 -2.62
CA ASP A 100 2.22 -18.52 -2.45
C ASP A 100 3.38 -18.48 -1.44
N MET A 101 4.30 -17.51 -1.60
CA MET A 101 5.46 -17.35 -0.70
C MET A 101 5.06 -17.09 0.75
N LEU A 102 4.03 -16.26 0.97
CA LEU A 102 3.59 -15.85 2.30
C LEU A 102 2.46 -16.72 2.85
N GLN A 103 1.92 -17.65 2.05
CA GLN A 103 0.75 -18.49 2.37
C GLN A 103 -0.46 -17.66 2.81
N VAL A 104 -0.72 -16.54 2.14
CA VAL A 104 -1.81 -15.60 2.44
C VAL A 104 -2.90 -15.69 1.39
N THR A 105 -4.15 -15.48 1.79
CA THR A 105 -5.29 -15.64 0.89
C THR A 105 -5.44 -14.40 -0.01
N PRO A 106 -5.45 -14.55 -1.34
CA PRO A 106 -5.78 -13.46 -2.24
C PRO A 106 -7.27 -13.11 -2.10
N THR A 107 -7.56 -11.87 -1.72
CA THR A 107 -8.96 -11.41 -1.55
C THR A 107 -9.25 -10.18 -2.38
N ARG A 108 -10.53 -9.88 -2.58
CA ARG A 108 -10.96 -8.59 -3.12
C ARG A 108 -11.11 -7.62 -1.98
N TYR A 109 -10.53 -6.42 -2.11
CA TYR A 109 -10.64 -5.37 -1.09
C TYR A 109 -12.10 -5.03 -0.80
N ASN A 110 -12.57 -5.36 0.41
CA ASN A 110 -13.91 -5.07 0.89
C ASN A 110 -13.86 -4.68 2.38
N PRO A 111 -13.68 -3.39 2.70
CA PRO A 111 -13.57 -2.94 4.09
C PRO A 111 -14.95 -2.91 4.77
N PRO A 112 -15.06 -3.39 6.03
CA PRO A 112 -16.29 -3.24 6.81
C PRO A 112 -16.52 -1.74 7.12
N ILE A 113 -17.63 -1.19 6.64
CA ILE A 113 -17.98 0.22 6.87
C ILE A 113 -18.59 0.34 8.27
N SER A 114 -17.92 1.07 9.17
CA SER A 114 -18.45 1.37 10.50
C SER A 114 -19.82 2.07 10.45
N ALA A 115 -20.70 1.75 11.39
CA ALA A 115 -22.03 2.36 11.55
C ALA A 115 -21.97 3.90 11.60
N LYS A 116 -20.93 4.47 12.23
CA LYS A 116 -20.70 5.93 12.28
C LYS A 116 -20.47 6.54 10.89
N THR A 117 -19.73 5.83 10.04
CA THR A 117 -19.47 6.24 8.65
C THR A 117 -20.73 6.10 7.79
N GLN A 118 -21.53 5.06 8.01
CA GLN A 118 -22.82 4.88 7.32
C GLN A 118 -23.81 6.00 7.68
N ALA A 119 -23.92 6.36 8.97
CA ALA A 119 -24.79 7.45 9.44
C ALA A 119 -24.41 8.81 8.80
N ARG A 120 -23.10 9.12 8.72
CA ARG A 120 -22.62 10.35 8.08
C ARG A 120 -22.93 10.41 6.58
N LYS A 121 -22.92 9.27 5.88
CA LYS A 121 -23.25 9.17 4.45
C LYS A 121 -24.75 9.31 4.21
N ARG A 122 -25.59 8.81 5.13
CA ARG A 122 -27.05 8.96 5.09
C ARG A 122 -27.50 10.40 5.34
N ALA A 123 -26.85 11.13 6.25
CA ALA A 123 -27.18 12.53 6.55
C ALA A 123 -26.79 13.54 5.43
N ARG A 124 -26.04 13.10 4.42
CA ARG A 124 -25.65 13.90 3.25
C ARG A 124 -26.52 13.65 2.01
N ARG A 125 -27.45 12.70 2.08
CA ARG A 125 -28.47 12.44 1.05
C ARG A 125 -29.77 13.11 1.47
#